data_AF-A0AA90UF32-F1
#
_entry.id   AF-A0AA90UF32-F1
#
_cell.length_a   1.000
_cell.length_b   1.000
_cell.length_c   1.000
_cell.angle_alpha   90.00
_cell.angle_beta   90.00
_cell.angle_gamma   90.00
#
_symmetry.space_group_name_H-M   'P 1'
#
loop_
_entity.id
_entity.type
_entity.pdbx_description
1 polymer ?
#
loop_
_entity_poly.entity_id
_entity_poly.type
_entity_poly.pdbx_seq_one_letter_code
_entity_poly.pdbx_strand_id
1 'polypeptide(L)'
;MVIYMLTIDERAAYAHYAEHRPHIASFAATGNNVQFLSDPTGNRRWLPFEVESIQSPREHPFDYPHIYAQALHLLRSGFRYWFTQQEIIELNLHNHKFEAPRLERELVALYFAHPTEEQHGIFMTASRALQIIGAGISQKLSAVYVGRAFCELGFRKVRVNHCWGYLVIERDGDMIKAQQVHLAMEAEGDYSQQDTAPDLPF
;
A
#
# COMPACT_ATOMS: atom_id res chain seq x y z
N MET A 1 -6.76 -1.59 -12.60
CA MET A 1 -5.28 -1.64 -12.60
C MET A 1 -4.74 -0.99 -13.87
N VAL A 2 -3.84 0.00 -13.76
CA VAL A 2 -3.16 0.66 -14.88
C VAL A 2 -1.79 0.02 -15.10
N ILE A 3 -1.59 -0.55 -16.28
CA ILE A 3 -0.36 -1.26 -16.64
C ILE A 3 0.57 -0.29 -17.39
N TYR A 4 1.86 -0.39 -17.07
CA TYR A 4 2.93 0.53 -17.52
C TYR A 4 3.83 -0.10 -18.59
N MET A 5 3.66 -1.39 -18.88
CA MET A 5 4.39 -2.05 -19.97
C MET A 5 3.75 -1.63 -21.29
N LEU A 6 4.58 -1.10 -22.19
CA LEU A 6 4.13 -0.61 -23.50
C LEU A 6 3.76 -1.75 -24.46
N THR A 7 4.34 -2.93 -24.24
CA THR A 7 4.15 -4.12 -25.08
C THR A 7 3.95 -5.35 -24.21
N ILE A 8 3.21 -6.32 -24.76
CA ILE A 8 3.03 -7.64 -24.18
C ILE A 8 3.29 -8.72 -25.22
N ASP A 9 3.81 -9.84 -24.77
CA ASP A 9 3.85 -11.08 -25.54
C ASP A 9 2.50 -11.78 -25.40
N GLU A 10 1.73 -11.78 -26.49
CA GLU A 10 0.45 -12.47 -26.54
C GLU A 10 0.47 -13.53 -27.63
N ARG A 11 0.01 -14.74 -27.28
CA ARG A 11 -0.21 -15.81 -28.25
C ARG A 11 -1.68 -15.81 -28.63
N ALA A 12 -1.98 -15.41 -29.86
CA ALA A 12 -3.34 -15.49 -30.39
C ALA A 12 -3.87 -16.94 -30.38
N ALA A 13 -5.20 -17.09 -30.34
CA ALA A 13 -5.83 -18.40 -30.45
C ALA A 13 -5.32 -19.12 -31.73
N TYR A 14 -4.91 -20.38 -31.58
CA TYR A 14 -4.33 -21.22 -32.64
C TYR A 14 -2.96 -20.78 -33.22
N ALA A 15 -2.33 -19.72 -32.72
CA ALA A 15 -0.99 -19.32 -33.18
C ALA A 15 0.13 -20.17 -32.57
N HIS A 16 1.17 -20.51 -33.32
CA HIS A 16 2.28 -21.33 -32.82
C HIS A 16 3.24 -20.55 -31.90
N TYR A 17 3.41 -19.25 -32.13
CA TYR A 17 4.36 -18.40 -31.42
C TYR A 17 3.67 -17.20 -30.78
N ALA A 18 4.25 -16.67 -29.71
CA ALA A 18 3.82 -15.40 -29.13
C ALA A 18 4.28 -14.24 -30.01
N GLU A 19 3.45 -13.20 -30.08
CA GLU A 19 3.74 -11.98 -30.81
C GLU A 19 3.86 -10.80 -29.84
N HIS A 20 4.82 -9.92 -30.10
CA HIS A 20 4.93 -8.63 -29.42
C HIS A 20 3.81 -7.70 -29.89
N ARG A 21 2.88 -7.37 -29.00
CA ARG A 21 1.73 -6.51 -29.29
C ARG A 21 1.73 -5.27 -28.39
N PRO A 22 1.24 -4.12 -28.88
CA PRO A 22 1.06 -2.95 -28.03
C PRO A 22 0.05 -3.28 -26.92
N HIS A 23 0.40 -2.90 -25.70
CA HIS A 23 -0.46 -3.14 -24.56
C HIS A 23 -1.60 -2.12 -24.52
N ILE A 24 -2.83 -2.60 -24.74
CA ILE A 24 -4.05 -1.77 -24.76
C ILE A 24 -5.05 -2.15 -23.68
N ALA A 25 -4.76 -3.17 -22.87
CA ALA A 25 -5.70 -3.69 -21.90
C ALA A 25 -5.76 -2.84 -20.63
N SER A 26 -6.94 -2.76 -20.02
CA SER A 26 -7.12 -2.30 -18.65
C SER A 26 -7.93 -3.35 -17.90
N PHE A 27 -7.60 -3.56 -16.63
CA PHE A 27 -8.28 -4.57 -15.82
C PHE A 27 -9.15 -3.90 -14.75
N ALA A 28 -10.39 -4.38 -14.65
CA ALA A 28 -11.32 -4.10 -13.58
C ALA A 28 -11.79 -5.43 -12.99
N ALA A 29 -11.85 -5.49 -11.66
CA ALA A 29 -12.38 -6.61 -10.92
C ALA A 29 -13.13 -6.12 -9.70
N THR A 30 -14.06 -6.95 -9.25
CA THR A 30 -14.77 -6.77 -7.99
C THR A 30 -14.34 -7.87 -7.03
N GLY A 31 -14.30 -7.54 -5.75
CA GLY A 31 -13.94 -8.47 -4.69
C GLY A 31 -14.50 -7.99 -3.37
N ASN A 32 -14.73 -8.92 -2.45
CA ASN A 32 -15.30 -8.61 -1.14
C ASN A 32 -14.22 -8.28 -0.09
N ASN A 33 -12.96 -8.54 -0.41
CA ASN A 33 -11.85 -8.24 0.49
C ASN A 33 -11.34 -6.82 0.22
N VAL A 34 -11.52 -5.94 1.21
CA VAL A 34 -11.01 -4.55 1.18
C VAL A 34 -9.48 -4.53 1.17
N GLN A 35 -8.85 -5.48 1.84
CA GLN A 35 -7.39 -5.56 2.03
C GLN A 35 -6.76 -6.51 1.02
N PHE A 36 -6.66 -6.09 -0.23
CA PHE A 36 -6.16 -6.93 -1.32
C PHE A 36 -4.80 -6.46 -1.88
N LEU A 37 -4.34 -5.26 -1.54
CA LEU A 37 -3.07 -4.72 -2.03
C LEU A 37 -1.90 -5.19 -1.16
N SER A 38 -1.19 -6.23 -1.61
CA SER A 38 -0.05 -6.80 -0.87
C SER A 38 1.33 -6.24 -1.28
N ASP A 39 1.52 -5.84 -2.56
CA ASP A 39 2.80 -5.34 -3.08
C ASP A 39 2.89 -3.81 -3.10
N PRO A 40 3.69 -3.18 -2.21
CA PRO A 40 3.79 -1.72 -2.11
C PRO A 40 4.44 -1.07 -3.33
N THR A 41 5.19 -1.83 -4.12
CA THR A 41 5.83 -1.32 -5.34
C THR A 41 4.86 -1.19 -6.51
N GLY A 42 3.74 -1.91 -6.44
CA GLY A 42 2.70 -1.95 -7.47
C GLY A 42 1.46 -1.12 -7.16
N ASN A 43 1.31 -0.60 -5.95
CA ASN A 43 0.06 0.00 -5.49
C ASN A 43 -0.39 1.24 -6.28
N ARG A 44 0.53 2.04 -6.83
CA ARG A 44 0.19 3.17 -7.71
C ARG A 44 -0.60 2.81 -8.99
N ARG A 45 -0.71 1.52 -9.30
CA ARG A 45 -1.44 1.00 -10.47
C ARG A 45 -2.87 0.65 -10.14
N TRP A 46 -3.26 0.72 -8.89
CA TRP A 46 -4.59 0.39 -8.44
C TRP A 46 -5.39 1.65 -8.16
N LEU A 47 -6.66 1.62 -8.55
CA LEU A 47 -7.67 2.63 -8.24
C LEU A 47 -8.80 1.88 -7.52
N PRO A 48 -8.59 1.50 -6.25
CA PRO A 48 -9.59 0.84 -5.44
C PRO A 48 -10.67 1.83 -5.02
N PHE A 49 -11.92 1.38 -5.07
CA PHE A 49 -13.05 2.10 -4.53
C PHE A 49 -13.92 1.12 -3.77
N GLU A 50 -14.41 1.54 -2.61
CA GLU A 50 -15.45 0.80 -1.91
C GLU A 50 -16.79 1.23 -2.48
N VAL A 51 -17.65 0.25 -2.76
CA VAL A 51 -18.96 0.48 -3.40
C VAL A 51 -19.98 -0.27 -2.57
N GLU A 52 -20.92 0.47 -1.96
CA GLU A 52 -21.98 -0.12 -1.12
C GLU A 52 -22.99 -0.92 -1.96
N SER A 53 -23.38 -0.38 -3.10
CA SER A 53 -24.32 -1.02 -4.01
C SER A 53 -24.08 -0.61 -5.46
N ILE A 54 -24.44 -1.50 -6.38
CA ILE A 54 -24.34 -1.26 -7.82
C ILE A 54 -25.76 -1.27 -8.38
N GLN A 55 -26.18 -0.16 -8.98
CA GLN A 55 -27.45 -0.10 -9.69
C GLN A 55 -27.39 -0.97 -10.96
N SER A 56 -28.43 -1.77 -11.18
CA SER A 56 -28.52 -2.63 -12.35
C SER A 56 -28.61 -1.78 -13.63
N PRO A 57 -27.66 -1.91 -14.58
CA PRO A 57 -27.72 -1.20 -15.85
C PRO A 57 -28.95 -1.55 -16.72
N ARG A 58 -29.66 -2.64 -16.38
CA ARG A 58 -30.90 -3.05 -17.06
C ARG A 58 -32.10 -2.24 -16.58
N GLU A 59 -32.12 -1.86 -15.31
CA GLU A 59 -33.20 -1.08 -14.70
C GLU A 59 -32.93 0.42 -14.83
N HIS A 60 -31.66 0.81 -14.81
CA HIS A 60 -31.19 2.19 -14.88
C HIS A 60 -30.22 2.31 -16.07
N PRO A 61 -30.75 2.48 -17.30
CA PRO A 61 -29.90 2.58 -18.48
C PRO A 61 -29.06 3.85 -18.46
N PHE A 62 -27.79 3.72 -18.84
CA PHE A 62 -26.89 4.86 -18.96
C PHE A 62 -27.27 5.77 -20.13
N ASP A 63 -27.12 7.08 -19.93
CA ASP A 63 -27.26 8.09 -20.99
C ASP A 63 -25.97 8.15 -21.84
N TYR A 64 -25.79 7.13 -22.68
CA TYR A 64 -24.64 7.03 -23.58
C TYR A 64 -24.42 8.27 -24.45
N PRO A 65 -25.45 8.90 -25.07
CA PRO A 65 -25.25 10.14 -25.83
C PRO A 65 -24.54 11.23 -25.05
N HIS A 66 -24.95 11.51 -23.81
CA HIS A 66 -24.32 12.56 -23.00
C HIS A 66 -22.94 12.15 -22.49
N ILE A 67 -22.75 10.88 -22.11
CA ILE A 67 -21.44 10.35 -21.72
C ILE A 67 -20.43 10.51 -22.87
N TYR A 68 -20.80 10.13 -24.10
CA TYR A 68 -19.94 10.26 -25.26
C TYR A 68 -19.73 11.72 -25.66
N ALA A 69 -20.75 12.58 -25.52
CA ALA A 69 -20.60 14.02 -25.76
C ALA A 69 -19.58 14.63 -24.79
N GLN A 70 -19.62 14.26 -23.50
CA GLN A 70 -18.66 14.71 -22.50
C GLN A 70 -17.25 14.18 -22.81
N ALA A 71 -17.11 12.90 -23.14
CA ALA A 71 -15.82 12.31 -23.52
C ALA A 71 -15.21 13.02 -24.75
N LEU A 72 -16.02 13.30 -25.77
CA LEU A 72 -15.58 14.03 -26.97
C LEU A 72 -15.18 15.46 -26.63
N HIS A 73 -15.91 16.13 -25.74
CA HIS A 73 -15.57 17.47 -25.27
C HIS A 73 -14.21 17.47 -24.56
N LEU A 74 -13.98 16.56 -23.62
CA LEU A 74 -12.71 16.43 -22.89
C LEU A 74 -11.53 16.13 -23.84
N LEU A 75 -11.75 15.28 -24.84
CA LEU A 75 -10.73 15.01 -25.85
C LEU A 75 -10.38 16.27 -26.66
N ARG A 76 -11.39 17.02 -27.10
CA ARG A 76 -11.20 18.24 -27.91
C ARG A 76 -10.61 19.40 -27.11
N SER A 77 -10.89 19.47 -25.81
CA SER A 77 -10.32 20.48 -24.92
C SER A 77 -8.89 20.16 -24.47
N GLY A 78 -8.35 19.00 -24.86
CA GLY A 78 -7.00 18.58 -24.49
C GLY A 78 -6.90 18.16 -23.02
N PHE A 79 -7.97 17.58 -22.46
CA PHE A 79 -7.99 17.13 -21.08
C PHE A 79 -6.84 16.16 -20.79
N ARG A 80 -6.16 16.39 -19.67
CA ARG A 80 -5.04 15.56 -19.22
C ARG A 80 -5.58 14.28 -18.59
N TYR A 81 -5.35 13.15 -19.25
CA TYR A 81 -5.79 11.83 -18.79
C TYR A 81 -4.77 11.10 -17.90
N TRP A 82 -3.60 11.70 -17.63
CA TRP A 82 -2.58 11.17 -16.73
C TRP A 82 -2.46 11.98 -15.46
N PHE A 83 -2.11 11.31 -14.37
CA PHE A 83 -1.93 11.93 -13.07
C PHE A 83 -0.65 12.78 -12.99
N THR A 84 -0.74 13.88 -12.25
CA THR A 84 0.37 14.68 -11.77
C THR A 84 1.04 14.03 -10.57
N GLN A 85 2.21 14.55 -10.21
CA GLN A 85 2.91 14.09 -9.03
C GLN A 85 2.07 14.24 -7.74
N GLN A 86 1.29 15.31 -7.63
CA GLN A 86 0.40 15.55 -6.49
C GLN A 86 -0.75 14.54 -6.46
N GLU A 87 -1.44 14.34 -7.59
CA GLU A 87 -2.51 13.34 -7.71
C GLU A 87 -1.98 11.91 -7.45
N ILE A 88 -0.73 11.61 -7.82
CA ILE A 88 -0.09 10.33 -7.50
C ILE A 88 0.12 10.18 -5.98
N ILE A 89 0.53 11.25 -5.29
CA ILE A 89 0.72 11.22 -3.83
C ILE A 89 -0.63 10.98 -3.14
N GLU A 90 -1.67 11.69 -3.55
CA GLU A 90 -3.04 11.51 -3.03
C GLU A 90 -3.56 10.10 -3.31
N LEU A 91 -3.35 9.58 -4.51
CA LEU A 91 -3.72 8.21 -4.87
C LEU A 91 -2.98 7.17 -4.01
N ASN A 92 -1.67 7.36 -3.78
CA ASN A 92 -0.93 6.46 -2.89
C ASN A 92 -1.44 6.53 -1.45
N LEU A 93 -1.80 7.71 -0.96
CA LEU A 93 -2.42 7.89 0.35
C LEU A 93 -3.76 7.16 0.45
N HIS A 94 -4.61 7.30 -0.57
CA HIS A 94 -5.88 6.57 -0.66
C HIS A 94 -5.67 5.06 -0.67
N ASN A 95 -4.68 4.58 -1.42
CA ASN A 95 -4.40 3.16 -1.57
C ASN A 95 -3.92 2.51 -0.27
N HIS A 96 -3.33 3.26 0.68
CA HIS A 96 -2.94 2.73 1.99
C HIS A 96 -4.12 2.10 2.75
N LYS A 97 -5.36 2.56 2.54
CA LYS A 97 -6.56 1.98 3.19
C LYS A 97 -6.87 0.55 2.73
N PHE A 98 -6.42 0.18 1.54
CA PHE A 98 -6.67 -1.11 0.89
C PHE A 98 -5.44 -2.04 0.95
N GLU A 99 -4.36 -1.59 1.59
CA GLU A 99 -3.16 -2.39 1.79
C GLU A 99 -3.43 -3.50 2.80
N ALA A 100 -2.98 -4.71 2.47
CA ALA A 100 -3.01 -5.81 3.41
C ALA A 100 -2.03 -5.53 4.56
N PRO A 101 -2.45 -5.75 5.83
CA PRO A 101 -1.56 -5.59 6.97
C PRO A 101 -0.34 -6.48 6.80
N ARG A 102 0.83 -5.91 7.04
CA ARG A 102 2.11 -6.62 6.92
C ARG A 102 2.63 -6.96 8.28
N LEU A 103 2.67 -8.26 8.54
CA LEU A 103 3.24 -8.82 9.76
C LEU A 103 4.66 -8.29 10.01
N GLU A 104 5.52 -8.22 8.99
CA GLU A 104 6.88 -7.68 9.16
C GLU A 104 6.89 -6.23 9.63
N ARG A 105 5.98 -5.39 9.13
CA ARG A 105 5.91 -3.97 9.50
C ARG A 105 5.44 -3.79 10.92
N GLU A 106 4.39 -4.51 11.31
CA GLU A 106 3.85 -4.48 12.67
C GLU A 106 4.88 -4.97 13.69
N LEU A 107 5.56 -6.07 13.39
CA LEU A 107 6.59 -6.62 14.28
C LEU A 107 7.80 -5.70 14.39
N VAL A 108 8.26 -5.10 13.28
CA VAL A 108 9.34 -4.11 13.37
C VAL A 108 8.92 -2.91 14.21
N ALA A 109 7.69 -2.41 14.02
CA ALA A 109 7.14 -1.32 14.81
C ALA A 109 6.96 -1.67 16.30
N LEU A 110 6.76 -2.93 16.64
CA LEU A 110 6.61 -3.42 18.01
C LEU A 110 7.97 -3.60 18.71
N TYR A 111 8.91 -4.31 18.08
CA TYR A 111 10.18 -4.69 18.69
C TYR A 111 11.26 -3.61 18.63
N PHE A 112 11.15 -2.64 17.72
CA PHE A 112 12.18 -1.62 17.53
C PHE A 112 11.62 -0.20 17.66
N ALA A 113 12.40 0.66 18.31
CA ALA A 113 12.12 2.08 18.47
C ALA A 113 13.22 2.94 17.82
N HIS A 114 12.86 4.17 17.46
CA HIS A 114 13.81 5.13 16.93
C HIS A 114 14.80 5.55 18.02
N PRO A 115 16.09 5.74 17.68
CA PRO A 115 17.06 6.28 18.62
C PRO A 115 16.69 7.70 19.04
N THR A 116 16.61 7.94 20.35
CA THR A 116 16.40 9.27 20.95
C THR A 116 17.75 9.90 21.32
N GLU A 117 17.78 11.21 21.57
CA GLU A 117 19.03 11.90 21.95
C GLU A 117 19.66 11.34 23.23
N GLU A 118 18.86 10.75 24.11
CA GLU A 118 19.29 10.16 25.38
C GLU A 118 19.78 8.72 25.24
N GLN A 119 19.31 7.98 24.22
CA GLN A 119 19.61 6.56 24.02
C GLN A 119 20.33 6.34 22.68
N HIS A 120 21.60 5.97 22.77
CA HIS A 120 22.41 5.68 21.58
C HIS A 120 21.87 4.45 20.85
N GLY A 121 21.49 4.63 19.58
CA GLY A 121 20.99 3.54 18.75
C GLY A 121 22.04 2.47 18.48
N ILE A 122 21.59 1.21 18.46
CA ILE A 122 22.41 0.05 18.13
C ILE A 122 22.33 -0.19 16.62
N PHE A 123 23.45 -0.57 16.02
CA PHE A 123 23.47 -1.02 14.63
C PHE A 123 22.84 -2.41 14.51
N MET A 124 21.70 -2.47 13.83
CA MET A 124 20.93 -3.69 13.62
C MET A 124 20.88 -4.06 12.14
N THR A 125 21.25 -5.29 11.81
CA THR A 125 21.08 -5.82 10.45
C THR A 125 19.69 -6.42 10.29
N ALA A 126 19.18 -6.44 9.06
CA ALA A 126 17.87 -7.07 8.78
C ALA A 126 17.84 -8.55 9.18
N SER A 127 18.96 -9.27 9.03
CA SER A 127 19.09 -10.67 9.47
C SER A 127 19.02 -10.83 10.98
N ARG A 128 19.64 -9.92 11.75
CA ARG A 128 19.57 -9.98 13.22
C ARG A 128 18.17 -9.60 13.71
N ALA A 129 17.55 -8.57 13.13
CA ALA A 129 16.17 -8.23 13.41
C ALA A 129 15.22 -9.41 13.12
N LEU A 130 15.42 -10.11 12.00
CA LEU A 130 14.65 -11.31 11.66
C LEU A 130 14.78 -12.41 12.70
N GLN A 131 15.96 -12.61 13.30
CA GLN A 131 16.17 -13.59 14.37
C GLN A 131 15.44 -13.20 15.65
N ILE A 132 15.51 -11.93 16.06
CA ILE A 132 14.84 -11.42 17.27
C ILE A 132 13.33 -11.58 17.12
N ILE A 133 12.79 -11.12 16.01
CA ILE A 133 11.36 -11.20 15.72
C ILE A 133 10.92 -12.67 15.58
N GLY A 134 11.65 -13.45 14.77
CA GLY A 134 11.31 -14.83 14.44
C GLY A 134 11.39 -15.81 15.61
N ALA A 135 12.08 -15.46 16.70
CA ALA A 135 12.13 -16.29 17.90
C ALA A 135 10.74 -16.48 18.55
N GLY A 136 9.81 -15.54 18.36
CA GLY A 136 8.46 -15.59 18.92
C GLY A 136 7.38 -16.16 18.00
N ILE A 137 7.71 -16.56 16.76
CA ILE A 137 6.70 -16.80 15.71
C ILE A 137 7.05 -18.03 14.88
N SER A 138 6.04 -18.86 14.60
CA SER A 138 6.19 -20.04 13.74
C SER A 138 6.17 -19.68 12.24
N GLN A 139 5.63 -18.51 11.87
CA GLN A 139 5.53 -18.09 10.48
C GLN A 139 6.87 -17.63 9.91
N LYS A 140 7.11 -17.95 8.62
CA LYS A 140 8.34 -17.56 7.91
C LYS A 140 8.26 -16.10 7.51
N LEU A 141 9.17 -15.29 8.06
CA LEU A 141 9.33 -13.88 7.70
C LEU A 141 10.38 -13.71 6.59
N SER A 142 10.22 -12.66 5.77
CA SER A 142 11.20 -12.30 4.73
C SER A 142 12.14 -11.21 5.20
N ALA A 143 13.46 -11.44 5.10
CA ALA A 143 14.47 -10.40 5.36
C ALA A 143 14.29 -9.16 4.47
N VAL A 144 13.77 -9.34 3.24
CA VAL A 144 13.51 -8.23 2.31
C VAL A 144 12.35 -7.37 2.81
N TYR A 145 11.25 -7.98 3.27
CA TYR A 145 10.11 -7.25 3.79
C TYR A 145 10.41 -6.61 5.16
N VAL A 146 11.20 -7.25 6.02
CA VAL A 146 11.72 -6.63 7.25
C VAL A 146 12.58 -5.40 6.93
N GLY A 147 13.51 -5.50 5.98
CA GLY A 147 14.32 -4.36 5.56
C GLY A 147 13.49 -3.22 4.96
N ARG A 148 12.43 -3.55 4.22
CA ARG A 148 11.48 -2.56 3.69
C ARG A 148 10.66 -1.92 4.81
N ALA A 149 10.20 -2.69 5.80
CA ALA A 149 9.51 -2.18 6.98
C ALA A 149 10.34 -1.14 7.74
N PHE A 150 11.64 -1.39 7.95
CA PHE A 150 12.53 -0.39 8.54
C PHE A 150 12.58 0.92 7.74
N CYS A 151 12.63 0.83 6.40
CA CYS A 151 12.60 2.03 5.56
C CYS A 151 11.24 2.75 5.62
N GLU A 152 10.13 2.01 5.58
CA GLU A 152 8.77 2.58 5.65
C GLU A 152 8.48 3.26 6.98
N LEU A 153 9.01 2.72 8.08
CA LEU A 153 8.87 3.27 9.43
C LEU A 153 9.83 4.44 9.71
N GLY A 154 10.72 4.80 8.77
CA GLY A 154 11.59 5.97 8.90
C GLY A 154 12.95 5.71 9.57
N PHE A 155 13.33 4.46 9.79
CA PHE A 155 14.62 4.15 10.43
C PHE A 155 15.81 4.54 9.56
N ARG A 156 16.86 5.09 10.19
CA ARG A 156 18.07 5.52 9.50
C ARG A 156 18.90 4.33 9.03
N LYS A 157 18.92 4.10 7.72
CA LYS A 157 19.78 3.10 7.06
C LYS A 157 21.23 3.60 7.00
N VAL A 158 22.16 2.81 7.52
CA VAL A 158 23.60 3.10 7.55
C VAL A 158 24.41 1.93 7.00
N ARG A 159 25.58 2.24 6.45
CA ARG A 159 26.52 1.23 5.95
C ARG A 159 27.78 1.25 6.81
N VAL A 160 28.08 0.13 7.45
CA VAL A 160 29.23 -0.03 8.33
C VAL A 160 29.95 -1.32 7.94
N ASN A 161 31.27 -1.27 7.74
CA ASN A 161 32.10 -2.43 7.42
C ASN A 161 31.55 -3.30 6.28
N HIS A 162 31.13 -2.67 5.18
CA HIS A 162 30.54 -3.32 4.00
C HIS A 162 29.16 -3.97 4.22
N CYS A 163 28.61 -3.91 5.43
CA CYS A 163 27.28 -4.40 5.78
C CYS A 163 26.27 -3.24 5.83
N TRP A 164 25.07 -3.49 5.33
CA TRP A 164 23.93 -2.59 5.48
C TRP A 164 23.18 -2.91 6.77
N GLY A 165 22.77 -1.88 7.49
CA GLY A 165 21.94 -2.00 8.69
C GLY A 165 21.19 -0.71 9.01
N TYR A 166 20.55 -0.70 10.17
CA TYR A 166 19.68 0.35 10.65
C TYR A 166 20.06 0.72 12.07
N LEU A 167 19.94 2.00 12.43
CA LEU A 167 20.10 2.43 13.82
C LEU A 167 18.76 2.31 14.53
N VAL A 168 18.71 1.47 15.56
CA VAL A 168 17.47 1.14 16.27
C VAL A 168 17.74 0.98 17.76
N ILE A 169 16.69 1.10 18.55
CA ILE A 169 16.66 0.66 19.94
C ILE A 169 15.78 -0.59 20.01
N GLU A 170 16.31 -1.67 20.57
CA GLU A 170 15.52 -2.87 20.84
C GLU A 170 14.63 -2.60 22.06
N ARG A 171 13.33 -2.85 21.92
CA ARG A 171 12.38 -2.74 23.04
C ARG A 171 12.43 -4.00 23.88
N ASP A 172 12.65 -3.82 25.18
CA ASP A 172 12.46 -4.89 26.16
C ASP A 172 10.98 -5.21 26.38
N GLY A 173 10.69 -6.34 27.03
CA GLY A 173 9.31 -6.80 27.27
C GLY A 173 8.41 -5.77 27.95
N ASP A 174 8.96 -4.95 28.86
CA ASP A 174 8.21 -3.88 29.52
C ASP A 174 7.94 -2.68 28.60
N MET A 175 8.90 -2.34 27.72
CA MET A 175 8.72 -1.30 26.71
C MET A 175 7.70 -1.71 25.64
N ILE A 176 7.67 -3.00 25.29
CA ILE A 176 6.67 -3.57 24.37
C ILE A 176 5.26 -3.42 24.97
N LYS A 177 5.07 -3.77 26.25
CA LYS A 177 3.79 -3.58 26.93
C LYS A 177 3.38 -2.11 27.00
N ALA A 178 4.31 -1.22 27.33
CA ALA A 178 4.06 0.21 27.35
C ALA A 178 3.61 0.74 25.97
N GLN A 179 4.24 0.27 24.89
CA GLN A 179 3.83 0.62 23.52
C GLN A 179 2.42 0.11 23.19
N GLN A 180 2.06 -1.11 23.61
CA GLN A 180 0.71 -1.65 23.40
C GLN A 180 -0.36 -0.84 24.14
N VAL A 181 -0.06 -0.40 25.37
CA VAL A 181 -0.95 0.49 26.13
C VAL A 181 -1.09 1.85 25.43
N HIS A 182 0.00 2.42 24.93
CA HIS A 182 -0.05 3.67 24.15
C HIS A 182 -0.92 3.54 22.90
N LEU A 183 -0.73 2.46 22.13
CA LEU A 183 -1.54 2.18 20.92
C LEU A 183 -3.02 2.00 21.26
N ALA A 184 -3.34 1.37 22.41
CA ALA A 184 -4.72 1.24 22.88
C ALA A 184 -5.34 2.61 23.23
N MET A 185 -4.58 3.50 23.88
CA MET A 185 -5.03 4.85 24.19
C MET A 185 -5.28 5.70 22.94
N GLU A 186 -4.42 5.59 21.92
CA GLU A 186 -4.62 6.26 20.63
C GLU A 186 -5.88 5.76 19.92
N ALA A 187 -6.11 4.44 19.92
CA ALA A 187 -7.30 3.86 19.31
C ALA A 187 -8.61 4.39 19.95
N GLU A 188 -8.67 4.51 21.27
CA GLU A 188 -9.84 5.05 21.98
C GLU A 188 -10.12 6.54 21.63
N GLY A 189 -9.07 7.31 21.32
CA GLY A 189 -9.18 8.70 20.88
C GLY A 189 -9.77 8.86 19.47
N ASP A 190 -9.49 7.92 18.57
CA ASP A 190 -10.01 7.93 17.19
C ASP A 190 -11.50 7.51 17.13
N TYR A 191 -11.92 6.54 17.96
CA TYR A 191 -13.34 6.15 18.06
C TYR A 191 -14.22 7.31 18.52
N SER A 192 -13.72 8.15 19.42
CA SER A 192 -14.48 9.29 19.94
C SER A 192 -14.55 10.47 18.94
N GLN A 193 -13.69 10.52 17.92
CA GLN A 193 -13.74 11.52 16.84
C GLN A 193 -14.57 11.05 15.63
N GLN A 194 -14.63 9.75 15.34
CA GLN A 194 -15.42 9.19 14.23
C GLN A 194 -16.94 9.37 14.42
N ASP A 195 -17.45 9.33 15.66
CA ASP A 195 -18.86 9.59 15.97
C ASP A 195 -19.30 11.06 15.76
N THR A 196 -18.39 11.96 15.39
CA THR A 196 -18.68 13.40 15.22
C THR A 196 -18.55 13.91 13.77
N ALA A 197 -18.32 13.03 12.79
CA ALA A 197 -18.31 13.43 11.39
C ALA A 197 -19.76 13.49 10.86
N PRO A 198 -20.28 14.65 10.40
CA PRO A 198 -21.57 14.69 9.76
C PRO A 198 -21.49 13.96 8.42
N ASP A 199 -22.49 13.12 8.12
CA ASP A 199 -22.70 12.51 6.81
C ASP A 199 -22.56 13.59 5.72
N LEU A 200 -21.47 13.53 4.95
CA LEU A 200 -21.31 14.38 3.78
C LEU A 200 -22.14 13.77 2.65
N PRO A 201 -23.11 14.51 2.08
CA PRO A 201 -23.91 14.01 0.98
C PRO A 201 -23.13 14.15 -0.32
N PHE A 202 -22.73 13.03 -0.93
CA PHE A 202 -22.52 12.92 -2.37
C PHE A 202 -22.90 11.52 -2.86
#